data_AF-A0A0D3AGC7-F1
#
_entry.id   AF-A0A0D3AGC7-F1
#
_cell.length_a   1.000
_cell.length_b   1.000
_cell.length_c   1.000
_cell.angle_alpha   90.00
_cell.angle_beta   90.00
_cell.angle_gamma   90.00
#
_symmetry.space_group_name_H-M   'P 1'
#
loop_
_entity.id
_entity.type
_entity.pdbx_description
1 polymer ?
#
loop_
_entity_poly.entity_id
_entity_poly.type
_entity_poly.pdbx_seq_one_letter_code
_entity_poly.pdbx_strand_id
1 'polypeptide(L)'
;MGPNFYQRLIHMSEDKVKFRNTGPVHPLTRQPVADRKRFGGIKFGEMERDCLIAHGASANLHERLFTLSDSSQMHICRNCKSAANVIERVASSERRIRGPYCR
;
A
#
# COMPACT_ATOMS: atom_id res chain seq x y z
N MET A 1 1.19 38.33 -41.04
CA MET A 1 2.13 37.63 -40.14
C MET A 1 3.20 38.64 -39.74
N GLY A 2 3.47 38.78 -38.44
CA GLY A 2 4.45 39.73 -37.91
C GLY A 2 5.39 39.05 -36.92
N PRO A 3 6.60 39.60 -36.71
CA PRO A 3 7.58 39.01 -35.80
C PRO A 3 7.12 39.19 -34.34
N ASN A 4 7.00 38.08 -33.61
CA ASN A 4 6.76 38.05 -32.18
C ASN A 4 7.90 37.31 -31.48
N PHE A 5 8.39 37.87 -30.37
CA PHE A 5 9.41 37.22 -29.54
C PHE A 5 8.77 36.14 -28.67
N TYR A 6 9.33 34.93 -28.71
CA TYR A 6 8.95 33.82 -27.84
C TYR A 6 10.06 33.53 -26.84
N GLN A 7 9.67 33.20 -25.62
CA GLN A 7 10.57 32.73 -24.57
C GLN A 7 10.18 31.30 -24.18
N ARG A 8 11.19 30.45 -23.99
CA ARG A 8 10.99 29.05 -23.59
C ARG A 8 10.90 28.94 -22.07
N LEU A 9 9.86 28.29 -21.58
CA LEU A 9 9.71 27.95 -20.16
C LEU A 9 10.56 26.71 -19.81
N ILE A 10 11.07 26.69 -18.57
CA ILE A 10 11.98 25.63 -18.08
C ILE A 10 11.27 24.37 -17.60
N HIS A 11 9.99 24.46 -17.22
CA HIS A 11 9.26 23.33 -16.66
C HIS A 11 8.78 22.40 -17.76
N MET A 12 9.42 21.24 -17.87
CA MET A 12 9.04 20.21 -18.83
C MET A 12 8.06 19.21 -18.19
N SER A 13 7.11 18.71 -18.97
CA SER A 13 6.19 17.63 -18.55
C SER A 13 6.91 16.31 -18.34
N GLU A 14 7.97 16.07 -19.11
CA GLU A 14 8.84 14.89 -19.04
C GLU A 14 9.41 14.72 -17.61
N ASP A 15 9.74 15.83 -16.94
CA ASP A 15 10.23 15.84 -15.57
C ASP A 15 9.17 15.48 -14.53
N LYS A 16 7.92 15.22 -14.90
CA LYS A 16 6.83 14.90 -13.97
C LYS A 16 6.31 13.48 -14.11
N VAL A 17 6.72 12.73 -15.13
CA VAL A 17 6.26 11.34 -15.33
C VAL A 17 6.67 10.48 -14.13
N LYS A 18 5.71 9.69 -13.61
CA LYS A 18 5.89 8.77 -12.48
C LYS A 18 5.08 7.50 -12.74
N PHE A 19 5.73 6.34 -12.69
CA PHE A 19 5.09 5.03 -12.80
C PHE A 19 5.68 4.08 -11.75
N ARG A 20 4.91 3.07 -11.36
CA ARG A 20 5.35 2.01 -10.44
C ARG A 20 4.52 0.75 -10.67
N ASN A 21 5.18 -0.41 -10.68
CA ASN A 21 4.53 -1.72 -10.59
C ASN A 21 4.74 -2.29 -9.16
N THR A 22 5.99 -2.56 -8.81
CA THR A 22 6.44 -2.94 -7.45
C THR A 22 7.60 -2.03 -7.01
N GLY A 23 7.97 -2.05 -5.73
CA GLY A 23 9.06 -1.20 -5.24
C GLY A 23 9.21 -1.17 -3.72
N PRO A 24 10.04 -0.27 -3.18
CA PRO A 24 10.30 -0.19 -1.75
C PRO A 24 9.04 0.21 -0.97
N VAL A 25 8.95 -0.30 0.25
CA VAL A 25 7.87 -0.06 1.21
C VAL A 25 8.44 0.47 2.52
N HIS A 26 7.63 1.21 3.26
CA HIS A 26 8.01 1.73 4.57
C HIS A 26 8.00 0.61 5.62
N PRO A 27 9.02 0.48 6.49
CA PRO A 27 9.13 -0.66 7.40
C PRO A 27 8.01 -0.74 8.44
N LEU A 28 7.50 0.41 8.91
CA LEU A 28 6.43 0.46 9.90
C LEU A 28 5.05 0.09 9.33
N THR A 29 4.65 0.74 8.23
CA THR A 29 3.29 0.62 7.67
C THR A 29 3.21 -0.41 6.56
N ARG A 30 4.35 -0.86 6.02
CA ARG A 30 4.47 -1.71 4.83
C ARG A 30 3.86 -1.10 3.55
N GLN A 31 3.53 0.19 3.58
CA GLN A 31 2.98 0.92 2.44
C GLN A 31 4.07 1.43 1.49
N PRO A 32 3.77 1.66 0.19
CA PRO A 32 4.71 2.27 -0.75
C PRO A 32 5.29 3.62 -0.28
N VAL A 33 6.59 3.82 -0.46
CA VAL A 33 7.27 5.10 -0.15
C VAL A 33 6.78 6.22 -1.07
N ALA A 34 6.77 7.49 -0.63
CA ALA A 34 6.24 8.61 -1.41
C ALA A 34 7.16 9.07 -2.57
N ASP A 35 8.48 8.93 -2.42
CA ASP A 35 9.47 9.59 -3.28
C ASP A 35 9.55 9.04 -4.70
N ARG A 36 9.47 9.93 -5.70
CA ARG A 36 9.63 9.57 -7.11
C ARG A 36 11.00 8.97 -7.42
N LYS A 37 12.08 9.54 -6.88
CA LYS A 37 13.46 9.03 -7.07
C LYS A 37 13.65 7.61 -6.51
N ARG A 38 12.80 7.20 -5.56
CA ARG A 38 12.81 5.87 -4.94
C ARG A 38 11.73 4.95 -5.53
N PHE A 39 11.26 5.24 -6.76
CA PHE A 39 10.16 4.50 -7.39
C PHE A 39 8.93 4.42 -6.49
N GLY A 40 8.62 5.51 -5.79
CA GLY A 40 7.55 5.59 -4.81
C GLY A 40 6.15 5.41 -5.40
N GLY A 41 5.21 4.99 -4.55
CA GLY A 41 3.80 4.82 -4.92
C GLY A 41 3.08 6.14 -5.15
N ILE A 42 1.92 6.08 -5.81
CA ILE A 42 0.99 7.20 -5.93
C ILE A 42 0.03 7.14 -4.75
N LYS A 43 -0.25 8.29 -4.12
CA LYS A 43 -1.19 8.36 -3.02
C LYS A 43 -2.60 8.22 -3.56
N PHE A 44 -3.33 7.23 -3.08
CA PHE A 44 -4.78 7.14 -3.20
C PHE A 44 -5.37 7.81 -1.95
N GLY A 45 -5.93 9.01 -2.11
CA GLY A 45 -6.39 9.85 -1.02
C GLY A 45 -7.84 9.62 -0.65
N GLU A 46 -8.32 10.47 0.26
CA GLU A 46 -9.69 10.42 0.78
C GLU A 46 -10.71 10.77 -0.31
N MET A 47 -10.40 11.76 -1.15
CA MET A 47 -11.28 12.15 -2.25
C MET A 47 -11.45 11.03 -3.27
N GLU A 48 -10.38 10.32 -3.62
CA GLU A 48 -10.46 9.22 -4.59
C GLU A 48 -11.24 8.03 -4.00
N ARG A 49 -11.10 7.78 -2.70
CA ARG A 49 -11.92 6.79 -1.98
C ARG A 49 -13.39 7.17 -2.06
N ASP A 50 -13.74 8.41 -1.74
CA ASP A 50 -15.13 8.86 -1.67
C ASP A 50 -15.81 8.80 -3.06
N CYS A 51 -15.06 9.13 -4.13
CA CYS A 51 -15.51 8.91 -5.50
C CYS A 51 -15.84 7.43 -5.80
N LEU A 52 -14.96 6.49 -5.44
CA LEU A 52 -15.21 5.06 -5.68
C LEU A 52 -16.39 4.52 -4.86
N ILE A 53 -16.60 5.03 -3.65
CA ILE A 53 -17.75 4.70 -2.81
C ILE A 53 -19.04 5.19 -3.50
N ALA A 54 -19.06 6.42 -3.99
CA ALA A 54 -20.22 6.97 -4.70
C ALA A 54 -20.58 6.18 -5.96
N HIS A 55 -19.57 5.64 -6.67
CA HIS A 55 -19.78 4.76 -7.81
C HIS A 55 -20.18 3.32 -7.44
N GLY A 56 -20.17 2.94 -6.15
CA GLY A 56 -20.46 1.57 -5.72
C GLY A 56 -19.38 0.55 -6.10
N ALA A 57 -18.17 1.01 -6.45
CA ALA A 57 -17.08 0.17 -6.94
C ALA A 57 -16.27 -0.46 -5.80
N SER A 58 -16.92 -1.31 -4.99
CA SER A 58 -16.34 -1.91 -3.79
C SER A 58 -15.12 -2.79 -4.05
N ALA A 59 -15.12 -3.57 -5.13
CA ALA A 59 -13.98 -4.42 -5.52
C ALA A 59 -12.73 -3.58 -5.84
N ASN A 60 -12.91 -2.48 -6.58
CA ASN A 60 -11.82 -1.57 -6.93
C ASN A 60 -11.28 -0.84 -5.69
N LEU A 61 -12.17 -0.45 -4.77
CA LEU A 61 -11.77 0.17 -3.51
C LEU A 61 -10.93 -0.80 -2.66
N HIS A 62 -11.36 -2.05 -2.54
CA HIS A 62 -10.61 -3.09 -1.84
C HIS A 62 -9.25 -3.36 -2.51
N GLU A 63 -9.20 -3.44 -3.83
CA GLU A 63 -7.95 -3.61 -4.56
C GLU A 63 -6.98 -2.45 -4.30
N ARG A 64 -7.44 -1.19 -4.37
CA ARG A 64 -6.57 -0.01 -4.22
C ARG A 64 -6.09 0.19 -2.78
N LEU A 65 -6.96 0.00 -1.79
CA LEU A 65 -6.63 0.30 -0.39
C LEU A 65 -5.97 -0.88 0.33
N PHE A 66 -6.26 -2.13 -0.05
CA PHE A 66 -5.77 -3.31 0.66
C PHE A 66 -4.80 -4.14 -0.19
N THR A 67 -5.28 -4.77 -1.28
CA THR A 67 -4.47 -5.68 -2.10
C THR A 67 -3.23 -5.00 -2.68
N LEU A 68 -3.41 -3.75 -3.14
CA LEU A 68 -2.45 -2.82 -3.73
C LEU A 68 -1.35 -2.31 -2.79
N SER A 69 -1.65 -2.25 -1.49
CA SER A 69 -0.98 -1.35 -0.55
C SER A 69 -0.25 -2.12 0.55
N ASP A 70 -0.99 -2.73 1.47
CA ASP A 70 -0.48 -3.28 2.74
C ASP A 70 -1.09 -4.65 3.09
N SER A 71 -1.54 -5.41 2.08
CA SER A 71 -2.09 -6.75 2.27
C SER A 71 -1.14 -7.63 3.08
N SER A 72 -1.64 -8.20 4.18
CA SER A 72 -0.88 -9.10 5.04
C SER A 72 -1.77 -10.20 5.62
N GLN A 73 -1.18 -11.37 5.85
CA GLN A 73 -1.85 -12.48 6.52
C GLN A 73 -1.41 -12.52 7.98
N MET A 74 -2.37 -12.62 8.89
CA MET A 74 -2.14 -12.69 10.33
C MET A 74 -2.96 -13.83 10.93
N HIS A 75 -2.37 -14.56 11.87
CA HIS A 75 -3.05 -15.60 12.61
C HIS A 75 -3.70 -15.04 13.88
N ILE A 76 -4.91 -15.49 14.18
CA ILE A 76 -5.67 -15.09 15.37
C ILE A 76 -5.94 -16.34 16.21
N CYS A 77 -5.58 -16.33 17.51
CA CYS A 77 -5.87 -17.46 18.41
C CYS A 77 -7.39 -17.53 18.65
N ARG A 78 -8.02 -18.69 18.43
CA ARG A 78 -9.48 -18.87 18.64
C ARG A 78 -9.91 -18.71 20.10
N ASN A 79 -9.01 -18.95 21.06
CA ASN A 79 -9.31 -18.88 22.47
C ASN A 79 -9.24 -17.44 23.01
N CYS A 80 -8.08 -16.77 22.90
CA CYS A 80 -7.89 -15.42 23.43
C CYS A 80 -8.26 -14.28 22.46
N LYS A 81 -8.59 -14.60 21.20
CA LYS A 81 -8.93 -13.63 20.13
C LYS A 81 -7.84 -12.58 19.85
N SER A 82 -6.61 -12.78 20.34
CA SER A 82 -5.49 -11.88 20.07
C SER A 82 -4.77 -12.27 18.77
N ALA A 83 -4.25 -11.27 18.06
CA ALA A 83 -3.35 -11.48 16.94
C ALA A 83 -2.04 -12.11 17.43
N ALA A 84 -1.58 -13.17 16.75
CA ALA A 84 -0.31 -13.81 17.05
C ALA A 84 0.84 -12.99 16.46
N ASN A 85 1.34 -12.03 17.24
CA ASN A 85 2.59 -11.37 16.92
C ASN A 85 3.76 -12.27 17.38
N VAL A 86 4.44 -12.90 16.41
CA VAL A 86 5.90 -13.11 16.41
C VAL A 86 6.48 -14.43 16.97
N ILE A 87 5.75 -15.35 17.59
CA ILE A 87 6.39 -16.62 18.02
C ILE A 87 5.60 -17.85 17.54
N GLU A 88 5.88 -18.29 16.32
CA GLU A 88 5.54 -19.64 15.88
C GLU A 88 6.39 -20.65 16.64
N ARG A 89 5.87 -21.19 17.74
CA ARG A 89 6.45 -22.39 18.35
C ARG A 89 5.94 -23.59 17.59
N VAL A 90 6.82 -24.29 16.87
CA VAL A 90 6.50 -25.61 16.30
C VAL A 90 6.28 -26.57 17.47
N ALA A 91 5.03 -27.00 17.68
CA ALA A 91 4.73 -28.03 18.65
C ALA A 91 5.24 -29.39 18.14
N SER A 92 5.80 -30.20 19.03
CA SER A 92 6.50 -31.45 18.71
C SER A 92 5.65 -32.56 18.09
N SER A 93 4.32 -32.42 18.02
CA SER A 93 3.44 -33.51 17.56
C SER A 93 2.31 -33.12 16.61
N GLU A 94 2.28 -31.90 16.06
CA GLU A 94 1.37 -31.50 14.94
C GLU A 94 1.66 -30.03 14.60
N ARG A 95 1.44 -29.59 13.35
CA ARG A 95 1.60 -28.19 12.88
C ARG A 95 0.56 -27.23 13.50
N ARG A 96 0.54 -27.11 14.82
CA ARG A 96 -0.33 -26.19 15.56
C ARG A 96 0.50 -25.00 16.03
N ILE A 97 0.21 -23.83 15.47
CA ILE A 97 0.77 -22.55 15.94
C ILE A 97 0.05 -22.19 17.25
N ARG A 98 0.80 -22.11 18.36
CA ARG A 98 0.27 -21.63 19.66
C ARG A 98 0.73 -20.20 19.91
N GLY A 99 -0.20 -19.33 20.30
CA GLY A 99 0.13 -17.98 20.74
C GLY A 99 0.85 -17.99 22.09
N PRO A 100 1.77 -17.04 22.35
CA PRO A 100 2.57 -17.01 23.59
C PRO A 100 1.74 -16.85 24.87
N TYR A 101 0.52 -16.34 24.76
CA TYR A 101 -0.40 -16.09 25.88
C TYR A 101 -1.59 -17.08 25.94
N CYS A 102 -1.76 -17.95 24.93
CA CYS A 102 -2.78 -18.99 24.96
C CYS A 102 -2.22 -20.18 25.76
N ARG A 103 -2.54 -20.24 27.07
CA ARG A 103 -2.39 -21.48 27.87
C ARG A 103 -3.33 -22.55 27.35
#